data_AF-A0A1Y3W5K2-F1
#
_entry.id   AF-A0A1Y3W5K2-F1
#
_cell.length_a   1.000
_cell.length_b   1.000
_cell.length_c   1.000
_cell.angle_alpha   90.00
_cell.angle_beta   90.00
_cell.angle_gamma   90.00
#
_symmetry.space_group_name_H-M   'P 1'
#
loop_
_entity.id
_entity.type
_entity.pdbx_description
1 polymer ?
#
loop_
_entity_poly.entity_id
_entity_poly.type
_entity_poly.pdbx_seq_one_letter_code
_entity_poly.pdbx_strand_id
1 'polypeptide(L)'
;MNKYDRMIEMNRERSDEKIAAAKLAIRKLLDQGERVSVPQLVKMTGASRGFFYKNPIVRAEIDRAMEQQAGTINPRRGILDKAMEGRIDLLQEEIFRLRQENQALRDENQRLQKIISKKSRSEFRSL
;
A
#
# COMPACT_ATOMS: atom_id res chain seq x y z
N MET A 1 -5.24 23.61 16.86
CA MET A 1 -5.04 22.73 15.69
C MET A 1 -3.85 23.25 14.90
N ASN A 2 -2.80 22.44 14.68
CA ASN A 2 -1.56 22.89 14.06
C ASN A 2 -1.78 23.12 12.54
N LYS A 3 -1.01 24.03 11.92
CA LYS A 3 -1.06 24.31 10.48
C LYS A 3 -0.85 23.04 9.64
N TYR A 4 -0.04 22.12 10.14
CA TYR A 4 0.20 20.81 9.54
C TYR A 4 -1.04 19.91 9.60
N ASP A 5 -1.74 19.85 10.74
CA ASP A 5 -2.95 19.02 10.89
C ASP A 5 -4.03 19.44 9.89
N ARG A 6 -4.25 20.76 9.75
CA ARG A 6 -5.21 21.32 8.79
C ARG A 6 -4.85 21.02 7.34
N MET A 7 -3.56 20.99 7.02
CA MET A 7 -3.08 20.64 5.68
C MET A 7 -3.32 19.16 5.36
N ILE A 8 -3.07 18.26 6.32
CA ILE A 8 -3.32 16.83 6.15
C ILE A 8 -4.81 16.55 5.98
N GLU A 9 -5.65 17.21 6.76
CA GLU A 9 -7.11 17.09 6.69
C GLU A 9 -7.65 17.56 5.34
N MET A 10 -7.27 18.75 4.88
CA MET A 10 -7.67 19.27 3.56
C MET A 10 -7.18 18.36 2.40
N ASN A 11 -6.01 17.73 2.54
CA ASN A 11 -5.52 16.78 1.54
C ASN A 11 -6.31 15.46 1.54
N ARG A 12 -6.75 15.00 2.71
CA ARG A 12 -7.62 13.82 2.82
C ARG A 12 -8.98 14.10 2.21
N GLU A 13 -9.62 15.22 2.55
CA GLU A 13 -10.91 15.62 1.96
C GLU A 13 -10.84 15.65 0.43
N ARG A 14 -9.82 16.32 -0.14
CA ARG A 14 -9.63 16.36 -1.60
C ARG A 14 -9.36 14.98 -2.21
N SER A 15 -8.73 14.08 -1.47
CA SER A 15 -8.53 12.70 -1.91
C SER A 15 -9.85 11.94 -1.92
N ASP A 16 -10.66 12.11 -0.88
CA ASP A 16 -11.95 11.43 -0.73
C ASP A 16 -12.95 11.91 -1.78
N GLU A 17 -12.99 13.20 -2.09
CA GLU A 17 -13.76 13.77 -3.19
C GLU A 17 -13.40 13.14 -4.54
N LYS A 18 -12.10 12.97 -4.82
CA LYS A 18 -11.63 12.32 -6.06
C LYS A 18 -12.04 10.86 -6.12
N ILE A 19 -11.98 10.16 -4.98
CA ILE A 19 -12.43 8.76 -4.89
C ILE A 19 -13.94 8.67 -5.13
N ALA A 20 -14.73 9.55 -4.52
CA ALA A 20 -16.18 9.61 -4.70
C ALA A 20 -16.55 9.90 -6.17
N ALA A 21 -15.89 10.86 -6.81
CA ALA A 21 -16.10 11.18 -8.22
C ALA A 21 -15.77 9.99 -9.14
N ALA A 22 -14.69 9.26 -8.85
CA ALA A 22 -14.33 8.06 -9.60
C ALA A 22 -15.36 6.93 -9.44
N LYS A 23 -15.83 6.67 -8.20
CA LYS A 23 -16.88 5.69 -7.93
C LYS A 23 -18.18 6.03 -8.67
N LEU A 24 -18.57 7.31 -8.66
CA LEU A 24 -19.74 7.77 -9.38
C LEU A 24 -19.61 7.57 -10.90
N ALA A 25 -18.44 7.85 -11.47
CA ALA A 25 -18.18 7.63 -12.90
C ALA A 25 -18.25 6.14 -13.27
N ILE A 26 -17.68 5.26 -12.44
CA ILE A 26 -17.77 3.80 -12.63
C ILE A 26 -19.23 3.34 -12.61
N ARG A 27 -20.01 3.78 -11.62
CA ARG A 27 -21.43 3.44 -11.52
C ARG A 27 -22.25 3.93 -12.71
N LYS A 28 -22.00 5.16 -13.20
CA LYS A 28 -22.66 5.68 -14.41
C LYS A 28 -22.39 4.80 -15.64
N LEU A 29 -21.14 4.39 -15.84
CA LEU A 29 -20.78 3.50 -16.96
C LEU A 29 -21.48 2.14 -16.83
N LEU A 30 -21.57 1.59 -15.61
CA LEU A 30 -22.32 0.36 -15.34
C LEU A 30 -23.82 0.52 -15.64
N ASP A 31 -24.45 1.59 -15.14
CA ASP A 31 -25.88 1.87 -15.34
C ASP A 31 -26.22 2.11 -16.83
N GLN A 32 -25.27 2.66 -17.59
CA GLN A 32 -25.38 2.88 -19.04
C GLN A 32 -25.07 1.62 -19.87
N GLY A 33 -24.58 0.53 -19.24
CA GLY A 33 -24.11 -0.66 -19.94
C GLY A 33 -22.83 -0.43 -20.75
N GLU A 34 -22.14 0.69 -20.54
CA GLU A 34 -20.89 1.01 -21.22
C GLU A 34 -19.71 0.32 -20.55
N ARG A 35 -18.81 -0.26 -21.34
CA ARG A 35 -17.59 -0.92 -20.82
C ARG A 35 -16.81 0.02 -19.90
N VAL A 36 -16.51 -0.42 -18.69
CA VAL A 36 -15.65 0.31 -17.75
C VAL A 36 -14.20 0.17 -18.17
N SER A 37 -13.54 1.30 -18.42
CA SER A 37 -12.13 1.36 -18.76
C SER A 37 -11.44 2.58 -18.16
N VAL A 38 -10.16 2.43 -17.79
CA VAL A 38 -9.36 3.56 -17.25
C VAL A 38 -9.33 4.77 -18.20
N PRO A 39 -9.15 4.62 -19.53
CA PRO A 39 -9.22 5.76 -20.45
C PRO A 39 -10.55 6.51 -20.42
N GLN A 40 -11.70 5.82 -20.30
CA GLN A 40 -13.00 6.48 -20.19
C GLN A 40 -13.14 7.19 -18.85
N LEU A 41 -12.74 6.55 -17.74
CA LEU A 41 -12.81 7.17 -16.42
C LEU A 41 -11.94 8.43 -16.31
N VAL A 42 -10.77 8.44 -16.96
CA VAL A 42 -9.94 9.65 -17.08
C VAL A 42 -10.67 10.75 -17.83
N LYS A 43 -11.33 10.43 -18.95
CA LYS A 43 -12.13 11.42 -19.71
C LYS A 43 -13.32 11.94 -18.90
N MET A 44 -14.00 11.10 -18.12
CA MET A 44 -15.19 11.47 -17.35
C MET A 44 -14.87 12.30 -16.10
N THR A 45 -13.73 12.03 -15.45
CA THR A 45 -13.41 12.61 -14.14
C THR A 45 -12.33 13.69 -14.20
N GLY A 46 -11.55 13.74 -15.28
CA GLY A 46 -10.35 14.59 -15.37
C GLY A 46 -9.19 14.15 -14.46
N ALA A 47 -9.34 13.06 -13.69
CA ALA A 47 -8.27 12.56 -12.84
C ALA A 47 -7.15 11.90 -13.66
N SER A 48 -5.94 11.91 -13.12
CA SER A 48 -4.79 11.32 -13.80
C SER A 48 -4.91 9.80 -13.90
N ARG A 49 -4.32 9.21 -14.96
CA ARG A 49 -4.22 7.74 -15.07
C ARG A 49 -3.60 7.10 -13.83
N GLY A 50 -2.56 7.73 -13.28
CA GLY A 50 -1.86 7.26 -12.09
C GLY A 50 -2.76 7.15 -10.86
N PHE A 51 -3.75 8.04 -10.71
CA PHE A 51 -4.73 7.97 -9.62
C PHE A 51 -5.55 6.67 -9.68
N PHE A 52 -6.03 6.28 -10.86
CA PHE A 52 -6.82 5.06 -11.05
C PHE A 52 -6.02 3.75 -10.84
N TYR A 53 -4.70 3.79 -11.03
CA TYR A 53 -3.84 2.62 -10.79
C TYR A 53 -3.32 2.54 -9.35
N LYS A 54 -3.00 3.68 -8.72
CA LYS A 54 -2.33 3.72 -7.41
C LYS A 54 -3.29 3.79 -6.23
N ASN A 55 -4.51 4.29 -6.42
CA ASN A 55 -5.48 4.32 -5.33
C ASN A 55 -6.17 2.95 -5.20
N PRO A 56 -5.94 2.19 -4.10
CA PRO A 56 -6.43 0.83 -3.97
C PRO A 56 -7.97 0.74 -3.94
N ILE A 57 -8.64 1.75 -3.37
CA ILE A 57 -10.11 1.79 -3.29
C ILE A 57 -10.70 1.94 -4.68
N VAL A 58 -10.18 2.87 -5.48
CA VAL A 58 -10.64 3.09 -6.86
C VAL A 58 -10.31 1.89 -7.74
N ARG A 59 -9.12 1.31 -7.56
CA ARG A 59 -8.69 0.13 -8.31
C ARG A 59 -9.62 -1.07 -8.08
N ALA A 60 -9.94 -1.36 -6.83
CA ALA A 60 -10.87 -2.44 -6.47
C ALA A 60 -12.26 -2.22 -7.08
N GLU A 61 -12.75 -0.99 -7.10
CA GLU A 61 -14.06 -0.66 -7.70
C GLU A 61 -14.07 -0.89 -9.22
N ILE A 62 -12.99 -0.51 -9.92
CA ILE A 62 -12.82 -0.77 -11.36
C ILE A 62 -12.80 -2.27 -11.61
N ASP A 63 -12.02 -3.02 -10.82
CA ASP A 63 -11.89 -4.46 -11.01
C ASP A 63 -13.23 -5.17 -10.80
N ARG A 64 -14.01 -4.76 -9.80
CA ARG A 64 -15.38 -5.26 -9.56
C ARG A 64 -16.34 -4.91 -10.70
N ALA A 65 -16.29 -3.68 -11.19
CA ALA A 65 -17.12 -3.25 -12.31
C ALA A 65 -16.80 -4.02 -13.59
N MET A 66 -15.52 -4.28 -13.84
CA MET A 66 -15.09 -5.11 -14.96
C MET A 66 -15.55 -6.56 -14.82
N GLU A 67 -15.56 -7.14 -13.60
CA GLU A 67 -16.11 -8.48 -13.35
C GLU A 67 -17.60 -8.57 -13.61
N GLN A 68 -18.34 -7.58 -13.12
CA GLN A 68 -19.79 -7.50 -13.31
C GLN A 68 -20.16 -7.43 -14.80
N GLN A 69 -19.36 -6.72 -15.61
CA GLN A 69 -19.56 -6.61 -17.05
C GLN A 69 -19.03 -7.79 -17.86
N ALA A 70 -18.05 -8.54 -17.33
CA ALA A 70 -17.41 -9.61 -18.08
C ALA A 70 -18.35 -10.81 -18.30
N GLY A 71 -19.37 -11.00 -17.45
CA GLY A 71 -20.28 -12.14 -17.52
C GLY A 71 -19.51 -13.46 -17.39
N THR A 72 -19.63 -14.14 -16.25
CA THR A 72 -18.92 -15.40 -15.91
C THR A 72 -17.43 -15.25 -15.55
N ILE A 73 -17.09 -15.84 -14.40
CA ILE A 73 -15.78 -15.84 -13.74
C ILE A 73 -14.66 -16.24 -14.70
N ASN A 74 -13.58 -15.45 -14.78
CA ASN A 74 -12.37 -15.87 -15.46
C ASN A 74 -11.58 -16.85 -14.56
N PRO A 75 -11.49 -18.16 -14.89
CA PRO A 75 -10.89 -19.17 -14.01
C PRO A 75 -9.39 -18.96 -13.77
N ARG A 76 -8.70 -18.16 -14.61
CA ARG A 76 -7.30 -17.78 -14.38
C ARG A 76 -7.13 -16.78 -13.22
N ARG A 77 -8.18 -16.05 -12.86
CA ARG A 77 -8.12 -15.02 -11.81
C ARG A 77 -8.03 -15.64 -10.41
N GLY A 78 -8.80 -16.68 -10.10
CA GLY A 78 -8.70 -17.39 -8.82
C GLY A 78 -7.37 -18.11 -8.59
N ILE A 79 -6.61 -18.42 -9.64
CA ILE A 79 -5.23 -18.96 -9.53
C ILE A 79 -4.25 -17.81 -9.23
N LEU A 80 -4.43 -16.66 -9.89
CA LEU A 80 -3.61 -15.46 -9.65
C LEU A 80 -3.83 -14.88 -8.26
N ASP A 81 -5.08 -14.84 -7.78
CA ASP A 81 -5.42 -14.32 -6.46
C ASP A 81 -4.80 -15.20 -5.36
N LYS A 82 -4.88 -16.54 -5.47
CA LYS A 82 -4.18 -17.45 -4.56
C LYS A 82 -2.66 -17.31 -4.62
N ALA A 83 -2.09 -17.11 -5.81
CA ALA A 83 -0.65 -16.88 -5.96
C ALA A 83 -0.21 -15.54 -5.36
N MET A 84 -1.08 -14.52 -5.42
CA MET A 84 -0.85 -13.21 -4.80
C MET A 84 -1.00 -13.26 -3.28
N GLU A 85 -2.03 -13.94 -2.76
CA GLU A 85 -2.23 -14.20 -1.32
C GLU A 85 -1.01 -14.93 -0.74
N GLY A 86 -0.58 -16.04 -1.36
CA GLY A 86 0.61 -16.76 -0.91
C GLY A 86 1.89 -15.92 -0.96
N ARG A 87 2.00 -14.97 -1.90
CA ARG A 87 3.14 -14.04 -1.96
C ARG A 87 3.08 -13.00 -0.84
N ILE A 88 1.89 -12.55 -0.44
CA ILE A 88 1.70 -11.64 0.69
C ILE A 88 2.10 -12.34 1.99
N ASP A 89 1.67 -13.59 2.18
CA ASP A 89 2.00 -14.37 3.38
C ASP A 89 3.52 -14.61 3.49
N LEU A 90 4.16 -15.02 2.40
CA LEU A 90 5.63 -15.19 2.35
C LEU A 90 6.38 -13.88 2.66
N LEU A 91 5.91 -12.75 2.12
CA LEU A 91 6.51 -11.44 2.41
C LEU A 91 6.30 -11.03 3.87
N GLN A 92 5.16 -11.36 4.48
CA GLN A 92 4.91 -11.09 5.89
C GLN A 92 5.82 -11.94 6.79
N GLU A 93 6.01 -13.22 6.46
CA GLU A 93 6.96 -14.09 7.17
C GLU A 93 8.41 -13.59 7.05
N GLU A 94 8.80 -13.11 5.87
CA GLU A 94 10.13 -12.55 5.64
C GLU A 94 10.35 -11.26 6.42
N ILE A 95 9.36 -10.35 6.44
CA ILE A 95 9.39 -9.14 7.26
C ILE A 95 9.51 -9.50 8.75
N PHE A 96 8.79 -10.52 9.21
CA PHE A 96 8.86 -10.96 10.59
C PHE A 96 10.24 -11.52 10.95
N ARG A 97 10.82 -12.37 10.10
CA ARG A 97 12.19 -12.89 10.28
C ARG A 97 13.22 -11.78 10.31
N LEU A 98 13.19 -10.88 9.32
CA LEU A 98 14.13 -9.76 9.24
C LEU A 98 14.02 -8.84 10.46
N ARG A 99 12.83 -8.64 11.02
CA ARG A 99 12.66 -7.87 12.26
C ARG A 99 13.30 -8.54 13.46
N GLN A 100 13.14 -9.86 13.63
CA GLN A 100 13.80 -10.59 14.71
C GLN A 100 15.32 -10.55 14.57
N GLU A 101 15.83 -10.79 13.37
CA GLU A 101 17.27 -10.77 13.12
C GLU A 101 17.87 -9.38 13.35
N ASN A 102 17.18 -8.32 12.89
CA ASN A 102 17.63 -6.95 13.14
C ASN A 102 17.66 -6.62 14.64
N GLN A 103 16.68 -7.12 15.41
CA GLN A 103 16.65 -6.92 16.84
C GLN A 103 17.82 -7.64 17.54
N ALA A 104 18.05 -8.91 17.20
CA ALA A 104 19.17 -9.69 17.75
C ALA A 104 20.53 -9.04 17.44
N LEU A 105 20.73 -8.60 16.19
CA LEU A 105 21.94 -7.89 15.79
C LEU A 105 22.13 -6.56 16.54
N ARG A 106 21.04 -5.82 16.81
CA ARG A 106 21.11 -4.59 17.61
C ARG A 106 21.53 -4.88 19.05
N ASP A 107 20.98 -5.92 19.65
CA ASP A 107 21.30 -6.31 21.03
C ASP A 107 22.76 -6.78 21.15
N GLU A 108 23.24 -7.56 20.18
CA GLU A 108 24.65 -8.00 20.06
C GLU A 108 25.58 -6.78 19.92
N ASN A 109 25.23 -5.84 19.04
CA ASN A 109 26.03 -4.64 18.78
C ASN A 109 26.11 -3.76 20.04
N GLN A 110 25.00 -3.58 20.77
CA GLN A 110 25.00 -2.88 22.05
C GLN A 110 25.89 -3.59 23.09
N ARG A 111 25.87 -4.92 23.14
CA ARG A 111 26.69 -5.71 24.06
C ARG A 111 28.18 -5.53 23.76
N LEU A 112 28.57 -5.63 22.48
CA LEU A 112 29.95 -5.44 22.04
C LEU A 112 30.44 -4.01 22.31
N GLN A 113 29.62 -2.99 22.04
CA GLN A 113 29.94 -1.60 22.37
C GLN A 113 30.16 -1.39 23.89
N LYS A 114 29.35 -2.03 24.74
CA LYS A 114 29.53 -1.99 26.20
C LYS A 114 30.84 -2.68 26.62
N ILE A 115 31.23 -3.77 25.98
CA ILE A 115 32.50 -4.45 26.27
C ILE A 115 33.69 -3.59 25.85
N ILE A 116 33.67 -3.04 24.62
CA ILE A 116 34.71 -2.16 24.10
C ILE A 116 34.88 -0.93 25.00
N SER A 117 33.79 -0.28 25.39
CA SER A 117 33.83 0.90 26.27
C SER A 117 34.32 0.59 27.68
N LYS A 118 34.08 -0.61 28.21
CA LYS A 118 34.67 -1.05 29.48
C LYS A 118 36.17 -1.31 29.35
N LYS A 119 36.60 -1.97 28.28
CA LYS A 119 38.01 -2.29 28.02
C LYS A 119 38.86 -1.02 27.82
N SER A 120 38.36 -0.07 27.03
CA SER A 120 39.03 1.22 26.86
C SER A 120 39.15 1.98 28.19
N ARG A 121 38.10 2.01 29.01
CA ARG A 121 38.17 2.61 30.35
C ARG A 121 39.17 1.93 31.29
N SER A 122 39.35 0.62 31.21
CA SER A 122 40.36 -0.09 32.01
C SER A 122 41.78 0.21 31.54
N GLU A 123 42.01 0.26 30.23
CA GLU A 123 43.32 0.59 29.64
C GLU A 123 43.77 2.01 29.99
N PHE A 124 42.82 2.97 30.05
CA PHE A 124 43.08 4.34 30.52
C PHE A 124 43.34 4.46 32.02
N ARG A 125 42.93 3.48 32.85
CA ARG A 125 43.15 3.48 34.31
C ARG A 125 44.47 2.83 34.72
N SER A 126 45.09 2.07 33.82
CA SER A 126 46.37 1.38 34.04
C SER A 126 47.59 2.16 33.53
N LEU A 127 47.39 3.38 33.04
CA LEU A 127 48.41 4.37 32.70
C LEU A 127 48.50 5.41 33.83
#